data_AF-A0A6A1VL22-F1
#
_entry.id   AF-A0A6A1VL22-F1
#
_cell.length_a   1.000
_cell.length_b   1.000
_cell.length_c   1.000
_cell.angle_alpha   90.00
_cell.angle_beta   90.00
_cell.angle_gamma   90.00
#
_symmetry.space_group_name_H-M   'P 1'
#
loop_
_entity.id
_entity.type
_entity.pdbx_description
1 polymer ?
#
loop_
_entity_poly.entity_id
_entity_poly.type
_entity_poly.pdbx_seq_one_letter_code
_entity_poly.pdbx_strand_id
1 'polypeptide(L)'
;MAQSYFYKDVLPFSAMVAAECTNVILNILFKAATLKGLSNYVFNAYSFAVSTLVLLPAVFIFRRRTGLSRLKFPLLCRIFLLGVIGVVARICGYKGIEYSSPTLASAIGNLTPAFTFILAVIFRDCLR
;
A
#
# COMPACT_ATOMS: atom_id res chain seq x y z
N MET A 1 -1.98 26.19 19.02
CA MET A 1 -0.90 25.85 18.07
C MET A 1 -0.21 24.53 18.45
N ALA A 2 0.15 24.28 19.71
CA ALA A 2 0.75 23.00 20.17
C ALA A 2 -0.11 21.73 19.95
N GLN A 3 -1.43 21.84 20.05
CA GLN A 3 -2.36 20.70 19.87
C GLN A 3 -2.35 20.14 18.44
N SER A 4 -2.05 20.97 17.43
CA SER A 4 -1.94 20.55 16.02
C SER A 4 -0.62 19.83 15.72
N TYR A 5 0.46 20.18 16.44
CA TYR A 5 1.75 19.48 16.36
C TYR A 5 1.64 18.09 16.98
N PHE A 6 1.08 18.00 18.19
CA PHE A 6 0.85 16.69 18.82
C PHE A 6 -0.07 15.80 17.97
N TYR A 7 -1.11 16.37 17.35
CA TYR A 7 -1.94 15.63 16.41
C TYR A 7 -1.13 15.16 15.18
N LYS A 8 -0.26 15.99 14.62
CA LYS A 8 0.62 15.63 13.49
C LYS A 8 1.64 14.54 13.82
N ASP A 9 2.09 14.44 15.07
CA ASP A 9 3.05 13.43 15.51
C ASP A 9 2.38 12.13 15.99
N VAL A 10 1.20 12.24 16.60
CA VAL A 10 0.41 11.08 17.07
C VAL A 10 -0.35 10.41 15.92
N LEU A 11 -0.78 11.16 14.90
CA LEU A 11 -1.45 10.58 13.73
C LEU A 11 -0.62 9.48 13.03
N PRO A 12 0.64 9.71 12.63
CA PRO A 12 1.44 8.69 11.95
C PRO A 12 1.70 7.50 12.86
N PHE A 13 1.90 7.71 14.16
CA PHE A 13 2.06 6.63 15.12
C PHE A 13 0.77 5.78 15.24
N SER A 14 -0.37 6.42 15.41
CA SER A 14 -1.67 5.72 15.47
C SER A 14 -2.01 5.01 14.16
N ALA A 15 -1.67 5.59 13.01
CA ALA A 15 -1.86 4.97 11.70
C ALA A 15 -0.96 3.74 11.51
N MET A 16 0.29 3.79 11.99
CA MET A 16 1.21 2.66 11.97
C MET A 16 0.69 1.51 12.83
N VAL A 17 0.25 1.80 14.07
CA VAL A 17 -0.36 0.79 14.96
C VAL A 17 -1.61 0.18 14.31
N ALA A 18 -2.50 1.00 13.73
CA ALA A 18 -3.68 0.50 13.04
C ALA A 18 -3.34 -0.39 11.83
N ALA A 19 -2.31 -0.04 11.07
CA ALA A 19 -1.83 -0.84 9.95
C ALA A 19 -1.30 -2.21 10.41
N GLU A 20 -0.48 -2.23 11.47
CA GLU A 20 0.04 -3.48 12.05
C GLU A 20 -1.10 -4.34 12.62
N CYS A 21 -2.05 -3.76 13.35
CA CYS A 21 -3.24 -4.48 13.81
C CYS A 21 -4.02 -5.08 12.64
N THR A 22 -4.21 -4.33 11.55
CA THR A 22 -4.90 -4.82 10.34
C THR A 22 -4.16 -6.00 9.72
N ASN A 23 -2.83 -5.93 9.63
CA ASN A 23 -1.99 -7.04 9.15
C ASN A 23 -2.17 -8.30 10.00
N VAL A 24 -2.18 -8.17 11.33
CA VAL A 24 -2.38 -9.31 12.24
C VAL A 24 -3.77 -9.91 12.07
N ILE A 25 -4.82 -9.07 12.04
CA ILE A 25 -6.21 -9.50 11.86
C ILE A 25 -6.38 -10.27 10.54
N LEU A 26 -5.83 -9.76 9.44
CA LEU A 26 -5.89 -10.41 8.13
C LEU A 26 -5.20 -11.79 8.14
N ASN A 27 -4.04 -11.92 8.80
CA ASN A 27 -3.34 -13.20 8.92
C ASN A 27 -4.16 -14.24 9.70
N ILE A 28 -4.83 -13.82 10.78
CA ILE A 28 -5.69 -14.70 11.57
C ILE A 28 -6.91 -15.15 10.75
N LEU A 29 -7.58 -14.22 10.07
CA LEU A 29 -8.71 -14.51 9.18
C LEU A 29 -8.31 -15.44 8.04
N PHE A 30 -7.16 -15.20 7.43
CA PHE A 30 -6.61 -16.05 6.39
C PHE A 30 -6.38 -17.47 6.89
N LYS A 31 -5.69 -17.63 8.03
CA LYS A 31 -5.46 -18.94 8.64
C LYS A 31 -6.77 -19.66 8.99
N ALA A 32 -7.75 -18.93 9.52
CA ALA A 32 -9.08 -19.47 9.82
C ALA A 32 -9.86 -19.89 8.55
N ALA A 33 -9.72 -19.15 7.45
CA ALA A 33 -10.36 -19.47 6.17
C ALA A 33 -9.71 -20.66 5.47
N THR A 34 -8.37 -20.74 5.47
CA THR A 34 -7.64 -21.88 4.90
C THR A 34 -7.89 -23.17 5.70
N LEU A 35 -8.03 -23.09 7.02
CA LEU A 35 -8.43 -24.25 7.85
C LEU A 35 -9.81 -24.81 7.47
N LYS A 36 -10.69 -23.97 6.91
CA LYS A 36 -12.00 -24.38 6.36
C LYS A 36 -11.93 -24.81 4.90
N GLY A 37 -10.72 -24.94 4.32
CA GLY A 37 -10.51 -25.39 2.94
C GLY A 37 -10.63 -24.31 1.87
N LEU A 38 -10.65 -23.02 2.24
CA LEU A 38 -10.73 -21.93 1.25
C LEU A 38 -9.38 -21.75 0.54
N SER A 39 -9.41 -21.68 -0.80
CA SER A 39 -8.23 -21.37 -1.61
C SER A 39 -7.74 -19.93 -1.40
N ASN A 40 -6.42 -19.76 -1.35
CA ASN A 40 -5.75 -18.48 -1.08
C ASN A 40 -6.12 -17.39 -2.10
N TYR A 41 -6.31 -17.78 -3.38
CA TYR A 41 -6.70 -16.86 -4.45
C TYR A 41 -8.10 -16.28 -4.22
N VAL A 42 -9.02 -17.12 -3.74
CA VAL A 42 -10.41 -16.74 -3.47
C VAL A 42 -10.46 -15.79 -2.27
N PHE A 43 -9.73 -16.10 -1.19
CA PHE A 43 -9.63 -15.21 -0.02
C PHE A 43 -9.14 -13.81 -0.39
N ASN A 44 -8.10 -13.76 -1.22
CA ASN A 44 -7.49 -12.51 -1.65
C ASN A 44 -8.45 -11.68 -2.52
N ALA A 45 -9.16 -12.34 -3.44
CA ALA A 45 -10.19 -11.69 -4.27
C ALA A 45 -11.32 -11.09 -3.42
N TYR A 46 -11.84 -11.83 -2.44
CA TYR A 46 -12.86 -11.32 -1.52
C TYR A 46 -12.34 -10.14 -0.69
N SER A 47 -11.12 -10.23 -0.18
CA SER A 47 -10.52 -9.15 0.62
C SER A 47 -10.38 -7.85 -0.16
N PHE A 48 -9.90 -7.91 -1.40
CA PHE A 48 -9.83 -6.74 -2.27
C PHE A 48 -11.21 -6.20 -2.63
N ALA A 49 -12.18 -7.06 -2.91
CA ALA A 49 -13.56 -6.64 -3.19
C ALA A 49 -14.21 -5.91 -2.00
N VAL A 50 -14.06 -6.46 -0.78
CA VAL A 50 -14.55 -5.82 0.45
C VAL A 50 -13.82 -4.50 0.71
N SER A 51 -12.51 -4.46 0.51
CA SER A 51 -11.73 -3.24 0.67
C SER A 51 -12.20 -2.14 -0.30
N THR A 52 -12.42 -2.47 -1.57
CA THR A 52 -13.01 -1.54 -2.56
C THR A 52 -14.40 -1.07 -2.13
N LEU A 53 -15.26 -1.97 -1.66
CA LEU A 53 -16.60 -1.62 -1.18
C LEU A 53 -16.59 -0.70 0.05
N VAL A 54 -15.62 -0.84 0.95
CA VAL A 54 -15.47 0.03 2.13
C VAL A 54 -14.86 1.37 1.76
N LEU A 55 -13.87 1.39 0.86
CA LEU A 55 -13.23 2.62 0.37
C LEU A 55 -14.16 3.47 -0.49
N LEU A 56 -15.06 2.86 -1.26
CA LEU A 56 -16.00 3.56 -2.14
C LEU A 56 -16.88 4.62 -1.42
N PRO A 57 -17.61 4.31 -0.33
CA PRO A 57 -18.39 5.29 0.43
C PRO A 57 -17.48 6.30 1.16
N ALA A 58 -16.32 5.87 1.66
CA ALA A 58 -15.37 6.79 2.28
C ALA A 58 -14.93 7.88 1.30
N VAL A 59 -14.58 7.51 0.06
CA VAL A 59 -14.24 8.46 -1.01
C VAL A 59 -15.39 9.42 -1.29
N PHE A 60 -16.65 8.96 -1.27
CA PHE A 60 -17.81 9.82 -1.50
C PHE A 60 -18.03 10.84 -0.37
N ILE A 61 -17.86 10.42 0.88
CA ILE A 61 -17.98 11.29 2.07
C ILE A 61 -16.81 12.29 2.14
N PHE A 62 -15.57 11.82 1.94
CA PHE A 62 -14.39 12.69 1.93
C PHE A 62 -14.42 13.70 0.79
N ARG A 63 -15.01 13.35 -0.36
CA ARG A 63 -15.22 14.26 -1.49
C ARG A 63 -16.15 15.44 -1.17
N ARG A 64 -17.08 15.29 -0.22
CA ARG A 64 -17.93 16.38 0.27
C ARG A 64 -17.21 17.29 1.29
N ARG A 65 -16.31 16.72 2.09
CA ARG A 65 -15.72 17.40 3.26
C ARG A 65 -14.46 18.18 2.91
N THR A 66 -13.61 17.58 2.09
CA THR A 66 -12.48 18.22 1.44
C THR A 66 -12.96 18.44 0.02
N GLY A 67 -12.97 19.66 -0.51
CA GLY A 67 -13.33 19.92 -1.91
C GLY A 67 -12.34 19.20 -2.82
N LEU A 68 -12.51 17.88 -2.99
CA LEU A 68 -11.58 17.04 -3.72
C LEU A 68 -11.60 17.56 -5.14
N SER A 69 -10.44 18.04 -5.59
CA SER A 69 -10.25 18.50 -6.96
C SER A 69 -10.82 17.44 -7.88
N ARG A 70 -11.87 17.82 -8.63
CA ARG A 70 -12.67 16.97 -9.51
C ARG A 70 -11.73 15.97 -10.17
N LEU A 71 -11.88 14.66 -9.91
CA LEU A 71 -10.96 13.61 -10.37
C LEU A 71 -10.68 13.81 -11.87
N LYS A 72 -9.56 14.46 -12.18
CA LYS A 72 -9.21 14.78 -13.56
C LYS A 72 -8.74 13.48 -14.18
N PHE A 73 -9.12 13.22 -15.43
CA PHE A 73 -8.63 12.09 -16.22
C PHE A 73 -7.10 11.84 -16.08
N PRO A 74 -6.22 12.86 -16.11
CA PRO A 74 -4.78 12.66 -15.88
C PRO A 74 -4.43 12.13 -14.47
N LEU A 75 -5.17 12.50 -13.43
CA LEU A 75 -4.94 11.98 -12.08
C LEU A 75 -5.34 10.50 -12.00
N LEU A 76 -6.45 10.12 -12.63
CA LEU A 76 -6.91 8.74 -12.70
C LEU A 76 -5.90 7.86 -13.44
N CYS A 77 -5.37 8.37 -14.55
CA CYS A 77 -4.33 7.71 -15.34
C CYS A 77 -3.03 7.52 -14.51
N ARG A 78 -2.61 8.53 -13.74
CA ARG A 78 -1.46 8.40 -12.83
C ARG A 78 -1.68 7.33 -11.76
N ILE A 79 -2.85 7.29 -11.12
CA ILE A 79 -3.19 6.28 -10.10
C ILE A 79 -3.21 4.88 -10.73
N PHE A 80 -3.78 4.75 -11.93
CA PHE A 80 -3.80 3.49 -12.67
C PHE A 80 -2.38 3.02 -13.02
N LEU A 81 -1.54 3.90 -13.55
CA LEU A 81 -0.14 3.59 -13.85
C LEU A 81 0.64 3.18 -12.60
N LEU A 82 0.45 3.87 -11.46
CA LEU A 82 1.03 3.46 -10.17
C LEU A 82 0.57 2.06 -9.75
N GLY A 83 -0.71 1.75 -9.93
CA GLY A 83 -1.26 0.41 -9.66
C GLY A 83 -0.65 -0.66 -10.55
N VAL A 84 -0.53 -0.40 -11.86
CA VAL A 84 0.10 -1.32 -12.82
C VAL A 84 1.57 -1.55 -12.48
N ILE A 85 2.33 -0.49 -12.19
CA ILE A 85 3.73 -0.59 -11.78
C ILE A 85 3.85 -1.44 -10.51
N GLY A 86 2.97 -1.25 -9.52
CA GLY A 86 2.97 -2.04 -8.29
C GLY A 86 2.73 -3.53 -8.53
N VAL A 87 1.77 -3.89 -9.40
CA VAL A 87 1.50 -5.30 -9.74
C VAL A 87 2.66 -5.91 -10.51
N VAL A 88 3.22 -5.19 -11.50
CA VAL A 88 4.38 -5.65 -12.27
C VAL A 88 5.60 -5.85 -11.36
N ALA A 89 5.86 -4.92 -10.44
CA ALA A 89 6.95 -5.04 -9.47
C ALA A 89 6.79 -6.26 -8.57
N ARG A 90 5.57 -6.57 -8.13
CA ARG A 90 5.28 -7.78 -7.34
C ARG A 90 5.53 -9.06 -8.13
N ILE A 91 5.05 -9.14 -9.37
CA ILE A 91 5.25 -10.31 -10.24
C ILE A 91 6.75 -10.49 -10.56
N CYS A 92 7.44 -9.40 -10.89
CA CYS A 92 8.89 -9.40 -11.15
C CYS A 92 9.68 -9.80 -9.89
N GLY A 93 9.26 -9.36 -8.70
CA GLY A 93 9.86 -9.78 -7.42
C GLY A 93 9.71 -11.28 -7.16
N TYR A 94 8.52 -11.85 -7.38
CA TYR A 94 8.32 -13.30 -7.24
C TYR A 94 9.13 -14.11 -8.24
N LYS A 95 9.18 -13.67 -9.51
CA LYS A 95 10.04 -14.28 -10.53
C LYS A 95 11.53 -14.08 -10.22
N GLY A 96 11.92 -12.94 -9.67
CA GLY A 96 13.30 -12.66 -9.23
C GLY A 96 13.75 -13.56 -8.08
N ILE A 97 12.85 -13.94 -7.17
CA ILE A 97 13.13 -14.94 -6.11
C ILE A 97 13.18 -16.36 -6.68
N GLU A 98 12.52 -16.64 -7.80
CA GLU A 98 12.59 -17.93 -8.49
C GLU A 98 13.93 -18.09 -9.23
N TYR A 99 14.45 -17.01 -9.83
CA TYR A 99 15.75 -16.99 -10.53
C TYR A 99 16.94 -16.65 -9.64
N SER A 100 16.71 -16.15 -8.42
CA SER A 100 17.77 -15.68 -7.52
C SER A 100 17.55 -16.20 -6.10
N SER A 101 18.61 -16.26 -5.29
CA SER A 101 18.45 -16.85 -3.96
C SER A 101 17.55 -15.98 -3.06
N PRO A 102 16.76 -16.59 -2.15
CA PRO A 102 15.97 -15.84 -1.17
C PRO A 102 16.83 -14.89 -0.31
N THR A 103 18.13 -15.18 -0.17
CA THR A 103 19.11 -14.31 0.49
C THR A 103 19.35 -13.00 -0.27
N LEU A 104 19.43 -13.05 -1.62
CA LEU A 104 19.58 -11.84 -2.43
C LEU A 104 18.32 -10.97 -2.38
N ALA A 105 17.14 -11.59 -2.44
CA ALA A 105 15.87 -10.87 -2.31
C ALA A 105 15.73 -10.19 -0.95
N SER A 106 16.17 -10.85 0.14
CA SER A 106 16.23 -10.26 1.48
C SER A 106 17.21 -9.08 1.55
N ALA A 107 18.39 -9.20 0.94
CA ALA A 107 19.37 -8.12 0.87
C ALA A 107 18.85 -6.90 0.08
N ILE A 108 18.16 -7.11 -1.05
CA ILE A 108 17.51 -6.04 -1.81
C ILE A 108 16.39 -5.38 -1.00
N GLY A 109 15.62 -6.17 -0.22
CA GLY A 109 14.62 -5.65 0.70
C GLY A 109 15.20 -4.65 1.70
N ASN A 110 16.35 -4.97 2.30
CA ASN A 110 17.06 -4.08 3.24
C ASN A 110 17.62 -2.81 2.58
N LEU A 111 17.90 -2.86 1.27
CA LEU A 111 18.40 -1.72 0.50
C LEU A 111 17.27 -0.82 -0.04
N THR A 112 16.02 -1.28 0.00
CA THR A 112 14.84 -0.51 -0.47
C THR A 112 14.76 0.90 0.13
N PRO A 113 14.94 1.13 1.45
CA PRO A 113 14.95 2.50 1.98
C PRO A 113 16.12 3.34 1.46
N ALA A 114 17.31 2.75 1.27
CA ALA A 114 18.48 3.45 0.73
C ALA A 114 18.28 3.86 -0.74
N PHE A 115 17.77 2.96 -1.58
CA PHE A 115 17.42 3.27 -2.97
C PHE A 115 16.32 4.32 -3.07
N THR A 116 15.31 4.24 -2.21
CA THR A 116 14.22 5.24 -2.14
C THR A 116 14.77 6.62 -1.82
N PHE A 117 15.74 6.72 -0.92
CA PHE A 117 16.41 7.98 -0.57
C PHE A 117 17.23 8.54 -1.74
N ILE A 118 18.02 7.71 -2.42
CA ILE A 118 18.82 8.12 -3.60
C ILE A 118 17.90 8.65 -4.71
N LEU A 119 16.85 7.91 -5.06
CA LEU A 119 15.87 8.35 -6.05
C LEU A 119 15.19 9.66 -5.64
N ALA A 120 14.83 9.80 -4.36
CA ALA A 120 14.24 11.03 -3.85
C ALA A 120 15.19 12.23 -3.99
N VAL A 121 16.50 12.07 -3.76
CA VAL A 121 17.49 13.13 -3.96
C VAL A 121 17.61 13.49 -5.44
N ILE A 122 17.78 12.50 -6.31
CA ILE A 122 17.91 12.72 -7.76
C ILE A 122 16.68 13.44 -8.33
N PHE A 123 15.48 12.99 -7.99
CA PHE A 123 14.25 13.63 -8.47
C PHE A 123 13.95 14.97 -7.82
N ARG A 124 14.42 15.21 -6.59
CA ARG A 124 14.30 16.53 -5.94
C ARG A 124 15.16 17.58 -6.65
N ASP A 125 16.38 17.20 -7.06
CA ASP A 125 17.29 18.12 -7.74
C ASP A 125 16.93 18.31 -9.22
N CYS A 126 16.29 17.32 -9.85
CA CYS A 126 15.78 17.40 -11.23
C CYS A 126 14.48 18.21 -11.37
N LEU A 127 13.71 18.38 -10.28
CA LEU A 127 12.42 19.09 -10.27
C LEU A 127 12.52 20.54 -9.78
N ARG A 128 13.72 21.10 -9.70
CA ARG A 128 14.01 22.49 -9.33
C ARG A 128 14.50 23.27 -10.54
#